data_AF-A0A817GV77-F1
#
_entry.id   AF-A0A817GV77-F1
#
_cell.length_a   1.000
_cell.length_b   1.000
_cell.length_c   1.000
_cell.angle_alpha   90.00
_cell.angle_beta   90.00
_cell.angle_gamma   90.00
#
_symmetry.space_group_name_H-M   'P 1'
#
loop_
_entity.id
_entity.type
_entity.pdbx_description
1 polymer ?
#
loop_
_entity_poly.entity_id
_entity_poly.type
_entity_poly.pdbx_seq_one_letter_code
_entity_poly.pdbx_strand_id
1 'polypeptide(L)'
;MLVKEKRKATTIREEYKSDKFHEDECSSTGIDPETSSLTPEQMEEFFQATEDGSIERLERLFNEKKNADPNMTRFTESLLMAAIRRQRNEVAEYLIDQLEVNVKYAADLHEFHFRKKNPIRQRTFSCRDLAYEKGMMELVDLIDITNEQFLEIRFSTK
;
A
#
# COMPACT_ATOMS: atom_id res chain seq x y z
N MET A 1 18.78 -59.99 0.46
CA MET A 1 17.39 -60.08 0.00
C MET A 1 16.78 -58.68 0.02
N LEU A 2 16.45 -58.12 -1.14
CA LEU A 2 15.87 -56.78 -1.30
C LEU A 2 14.35 -56.85 -1.29
N VAL A 3 13.70 -56.25 -0.28
CA VAL A 3 12.24 -56.13 -0.23
C VAL A 3 11.86 -54.77 -0.84
N LYS A 4 11.30 -54.82 -2.06
CA LYS A 4 10.77 -53.63 -2.76
C LYS A 4 9.34 -53.37 -2.31
N GLU A 5 9.14 -52.35 -1.48
CA GLU A 5 7.83 -51.92 -1.01
C GLU A 5 7.23 -50.89 -2.00
N LYS A 6 6.20 -51.30 -2.74
CA LYS A 6 5.48 -50.45 -3.70
C LYS A 6 4.45 -49.61 -2.96
N ARG A 7 4.65 -48.30 -2.86
CA ARG A 7 3.64 -47.35 -2.38
C ARG A 7 2.72 -46.95 -3.54
N LYS A 8 1.41 -47.16 -3.36
CA LYS A 8 0.35 -46.77 -4.30
C LYS A 8 0.03 -45.28 -4.10
N ALA A 9 -0.02 -44.53 -5.19
CA ALA A 9 -0.48 -43.15 -5.20
C ALA A 9 -2.01 -43.11 -5.29
N THR A 10 -2.65 -42.49 -4.30
CA THR A 10 -4.10 -42.25 -4.30
C THR A 10 -4.35 -40.84 -4.82
N THR A 11 -4.87 -40.74 -6.04
CA THR A 11 -5.33 -39.49 -6.64
C THR A 11 -6.68 -39.11 -6.03
N ILE A 12 -6.70 -38.08 -5.20
CA ILE A 12 -7.93 -37.46 -4.67
C ILE A 12 -8.32 -36.36 -5.66
N ARG A 13 -9.49 -36.51 -6.29
CA ARG A 13 -10.08 -35.55 -7.22
C ARG A 13 -11.09 -34.72 -6.42
N GLU A 14 -10.70 -33.52 -6.01
CA GLU A 14 -11.60 -32.58 -5.33
C GLU A 14 -12.49 -31.88 -6.36
N GLU A 15 -13.79 -32.13 -6.28
CA GLU A 15 -14.83 -31.43 -7.01
C GLU A 15 -15.08 -30.07 -6.35
N TYR A 16 -14.61 -29.00 -6.98
CA TYR A 16 -14.90 -27.63 -6.56
C TYR A 16 -16.34 -27.28 -6.95
N LYS A 17 -17.24 -27.27 -5.96
CA LYS A 17 -18.56 -26.63 -6.05
C LYS A 17 -18.33 -25.12 -6.22
N SER A 18 -18.71 -24.58 -7.38
CA SER A 18 -18.83 -23.13 -7.58
C SER A 18 -20.03 -22.62 -6.78
N ASP A 19 -19.75 -22.00 -5.64
CA ASP A 19 -20.72 -21.16 -4.95
C ASP A 19 -20.95 -19.89 -5.76
N LYS A 20 -22.23 -19.63 -6.06
CA LYS A 20 -22.71 -18.43 -6.72
C LYS A 20 -22.35 -17.20 -5.87
N PHE A 21 -21.44 -16.38 -6.37
CA PHE A 21 -21.24 -15.04 -5.82
C PHE A 21 -22.49 -14.20 -6.12
N HIS A 22 -23.12 -13.73 -5.06
CA HIS A 22 -24.15 -12.71 -5.11
C HIS A 22 -23.43 -11.40 -5.41
N GLU A 23 -23.73 -10.79 -6.55
CA GLU A 23 -23.32 -9.43 -6.87
C GLU A 23 -24.16 -8.49 -5.99
N ASP A 24 -23.73 -8.30 -4.74
CA ASP A 24 -24.26 -7.25 -3.90
C ASP A 24 -23.81 -5.92 -4.50
N GLU A 25 -24.76 -5.24 -5.14
CA GLU A 25 -24.65 -3.87 -5.62
C GLU A 25 -24.18 -2.98 -4.46
N CYS A 26 -22.90 -2.58 -4.53
CA CYS A 26 -22.31 -1.64 -3.58
C CYS A 26 -23.00 -0.28 -3.77
N SER A 27 -24.02 0.00 -2.94
CA SER A 27 -24.69 1.29 -2.90
C SER A 27 -23.72 2.32 -2.32
N SER A 28 -23.03 3.01 -3.23
CA SER A 28 -22.22 4.19 -2.92
C SER A 28 -23.13 5.29 -2.38
N THR A 29 -23.03 5.52 -1.07
CA THR A 29 -23.57 6.69 -0.38
C THR A 29 -23.00 7.96 -1.00
N GLY A 30 -23.88 8.90 -1.36
CA GLY A 30 -23.52 10.18 -1.95
C GLY A 30 -22.49 10.94 -1.13
N ILE A 31 -21.30 11.10 -1.71
CA ILE A 31 -20.29 12.05 -1.30
C ILE A 31 -20.34 13.15 -2.36
N ASP A 32 -20.73 14.36 -1.95
CA ASP A 32 -20.75 15.55 -2.82
C ASP A 32 -19.37 15.77 -3.46
N PRO A 33 -19.25 15.80 -4.80
CA PRO A 33 -17.97 15.81 -5.53
C PRO A 33 -17.36 17.21 -5.71
N GLU A 34 -17.82 18.23 -4.98
CA GLU A 34 -17.29 19.59 -5.13
C GLU A 34 -16.27 19.92 -4.04
N THR A 35 -15.06 19.39 -4.18
CA THR A 35 -13.80 20.05 -3.77
C THR A 35 -12.61 19.25 -4.29
N SER A 36 -12.20 19.56 -5.52
CA SER A 36 -10.90 19.18 -6.11
C SER A 36 -10.52 17.70 -6.01
N SER A 37 -11.32 16.83 -6.63
CA SER A 37 -11.17 15.38 -6.52
C SER A 37 -10.78 14.78 -7.88
N LEU A 38 -9.52 14.36 -8.01
CA LEU A 38 -9.03 13.51 -9.10
C LEU A 38 -10.06 12.42 -9.43
N THR A 39 -10.26 12.11 -10.71
CA THR A 39 -11.13 10.98 -11.06
C THR A 39 -10.53 9.67 -10.54
N PRO A 40 -11.34 8.63 -10.25
CA PRO A 40 -10.81 7.35 -9.78
C PRO A 40 -9.82 6.73 -10.77
N GLU A 41 -10.02 6.92 -12.07
CA GLU A 41 -9.08 6.49 -13.12
C GLU A 41 -7.73 7.20 -13.00
N GLN A 42 -7.76 8.52 -12.74
CA GLN A 42 -6.55 9.30 -12.55
C GLN A 42 -5.82 8.90 -11.27
N MET A 43 -6.55 8.62 -10.19
CA MET A 43 -5.96 8.10 -8.95
C MET A 43 -5.28 6.75 -9.22
N GLU A 44 -5.94 5.85 -9.94
CA GLU A 44 -5.37 4.55 -10.30
C GLU A 44 -4.07 4.69 -11.10
N GLU A 45 -3.95 5.68 -12.00
CA GLU A 45 -2.71 5.95 -12.71
C GLU A 45 -1.53 6.30 -11.79
N PHE A 46 -1.76 7.09 -10.73
CA PHE A 46 -0.72 7.42 -9.74
C PHE A 46 -0.29 6.17 -8.96
N PHE A 47 -1.25 5.38 -8.49
CA PHE A 47 -0.95 4.14 -7.78
C PHE A 47 -0.23 3.15 -8.69
N GLN A 48 -0.66 2.98 -9.94
CA GLN A 48 0.01 2.12 -10.90
C GLN A 48 1.46 2.57 -11.16
N ALA A 49 1.69 3.86 -11.39
CA ALA A 49 3.05 4.39 -11.59
C ALA A 49 3.95 4.16 -10.37
N THR A 50 3.39 4.27 -9.17
CA THR A 50 4.06 3.99 -7.90
C THR A 50 4.42 2.51 -7.76
N GLU A 51 3.47 1.62 -8.06
CA GLU A 51 3.68 0.17 -7.98
C GLU A 51 4.70 -0.32 -9.03
N ASP A 52 4.67 0.28 -10.22
CA ASP A 52 5.62 0.03 -11.32
C ASP A 52 7.04 0.50 -10.98
N GLY A 53 7.19 1.47 -10.07
CA GLY A 53 8.49 2.04 -9.70
C GLY A 53 8.96 3.17 -10.64
N SER A 54 8.06 3.81 -11.40
CA SER A 54 8.42 4.78 -12.43
C SER A 54 8.29 6.22 -11.94
N ILE A 55 9.41 6.80 -11.48
CA ILE A 55 9.49 8.20 -11.02
C ILE A 55 9.13 9.16 -12.15
N GLU A 56 9.68 8.97 -13.36
CA GLU A 56 9.41 9.82 -14.52
C GLU A 56 7.90 9.89 -14.87
N ARG A 57 7.18 8.78 -14.64
CA ARG A 57 5.73 8.73 -14.86
C ARG A 57 4.99 9.48 -13.77
N LEU A 58 5.39 9.34 -12.50
CA LEU A 58 4.83 10.11 -11.39
C LEU A 58 5.05 11.61 -11.59
N GLU A 59 6.27 12.04 -11.90
CA GLU A 59 6.61 13.44 -12.17
C GLU A 59 5.71 14.04 -13.25
N ARG A 60 5.55 13.32 -14.37
CA ARG A 60 4.67 13.74 -15.46
C ARG A 60 3.23 13.88 -15.00
N LEU A 61 2.72 12.91 -14.24
CA LEU A 61 1.35 12.95 -13.73
C LEU A 61 1.12 14.12 -12.77
N PHE A 62 2.06 14.42 -11.87
CA PHE A 62 1.99 15.58 -10.98
C PHE A 62 2.09 16.90 -11.75
N ASN A 63 2.92 16.95 -12.80
CA ASN A 63 3.03 18.13 -13.67
C ASN A 63 1.77 18.38 -14.50
N GLU A 64 1.15 17.33 -15.04
CA GLU A 64 -0.11 17.40 -15.79
C GLU A 64 -1.29 17.74 -14.89
N LYS A 65 -1.35 17.13 -13.71
CA LYS A 65 -2.43 17.28 -12.73
C LYS A 65 -1.92 18.08 -11.53
N LYS A 66 -1.73 19.39 -11.73
CA LYS A 66 -1.18 20.32 -10.72
C LYS A 66 -1.91 20.36 -9.37
N ASN A 67 -3.15 19.87 -9.30
CA ASN A 67 -3.95 19.81 -8.07
C ASN A 67 -3.93 18.42 -7.43
N ALA A 68 -3.07 17.51 -7.88
CA ALA A 68 -2.95 16.18 -7.30
C ALA A 68 -2.29 16.28 -5.91
N ASP A 69 -3.01 15.81 -4.89
CA ASP A 69 -2.48 15.72 -3.54
C ASP A 69 -1.53 14.50 -3.44
N PRO A 70 -0.24 14.69 -3.13
CA PRO A 70 0.68 13.57 -2.95
C PRO A 70 0.32 12.67 -1.74
N ASN A 71 -0.54 13.16 -0.83
CA ASN A 71 -1.09 12.39 0.30
C ASN A 71 -2.38 11.64 -0.04
N MET A 72 -2.75 11.53 -1.31
CA MET A 72 -3.94 10.78 -1.71
C MET A 72 -3.88 9.31 -1.25
N THR A 73 -5.06 8.77 -0.94
CA THR A 73 -5.22 7.40 -0.42
C THR A 73 -6.13 6.59 -1.34
N ARG A 74 -5.76 5.34 -1.61
CA ARG A 74 -6.61 4.35 -2.28
C ARG A 74 -7.04 3.31 -1.25
N PHE A 75 -8.34 3.22 -1.02
CA PHE A 75 -8.93 2.51 0.12
C PHE A 75 -8.41 3.08 1.45
N THR A 76 -7.47 2.40 2.11
CA THR A 76 -6.83 2.84 3.34
C THR A 76 -5.33 3.10 3.17
N GLU A 77 -4.78 2.85 1.97
CA GLU A 77 -3.34 2.89 1.71
C GLU A 77 -2.94 4.22 1.06
N SER A 78 -1.93 4.92 1.59
CA SER A 78 -1.35 6.11 0.95
C SER A 78 -0.40 5.73 -0.18
N LEU A 79 -0.06 6.68 -1.07
CA LEU A 79 0.97 6.48 -2.10
C LEU A 79 2.29 5.93 -1.51
N LEU A 80 2.74 6.52 -0.41
CA LEU A 80 3.96 6.08 0.27
C LEU A 80 3.86 4.63 0.76
N MET A 81 2.74 4.25 1.39
CA MET A 81 2.54 2.87 1.82
C MET A 81 2.54 1.90 0.63
N ALA A 82 1.94 2.28 -0.51
CA ALA A 82 1.95 1.47 -1.72
C ALA A 82 3.39 1.27 -2.26
N ALA A 83 4.21 2.32 -2.28
CA ALA A 83 5.63 2.24 -2.66
C ALA A 83 6.40 1.28 -1.75
N ILE A 84 6.22 1.40 -0.43
CA ILE A 84 6.84 0.53 0.58
C ILE A 84 6.40 -0.93 0.41
N ARG A 85 5.09 -1.17 0.25
CA ARG A 85 4.53 -2.51 0.08
C ARG A 85 5.14 -3.22 -1.14
N ARG A 86 5.43 -2.47 -2.19
CA ARG A 86 6.08 -2.94 -3.42
C ARG A 86 7.62 -2.87 -3.39
N GLN A 87 8.22 -2.49 -2.26
CA GLN A 87 9.67 -2.34 -2.07
C GLN A 87 10.32 -1.44 -3.13
N ARG A 88 9.67 -0.31 -3.44
CA ARG A 88 10.17 0.71 -4.36
C ARG A 88 10.91 1.81 -3.59
N ASN A 89 12.14 1.53 -3.17
CA ASN A 89 12.95 2.47 -2.36
C ASN A 89 13.05 3.85 -3.02
N GLU A 90 13.50 3.92 -4.27
CA GLU A 90 13.71 5.19 -5.00
C GLU A 90 12.43 6.01 -5.12
N VAL A 91 11.28 5.37 -5.33
CA VAL A 91 9.99 6.06 -5.39
C VAL A 91 9.58 6.56 -3.99
N ALA A 92 9.80 5.76 -2.96
CA ALA A 92 9.49 6.17 -1.58
C ALA A 92 10.35 7.37 -1.14
N GLU A 93 11.65 7.35 -1.46
CA GLU A 93 12.57 8.47 -1.24
C GLU A 93 12.10 9.71 -1.99
N TYR A 94 11.79 9.58 -3.28
CA TYR A 94 11.25 10.68 -4.08
C TYR A 94 9.97 11.28 -3.47
N LEU A 95 9.03 10.44 -3.03
CA LEU A 95 7.79 10.90 -2.39
C LEU A 95 8.07 11.71 -1.11
N ILE A 96 9.02 11.26 -0.29
CA ILE A 96 9.38 11.92 0.98
C ILE A 96 10.12 13.24 0.73
N ASP A 97 11.16 13.21 -0.11
CA ASP A 97 12.07 14.34 -0.28
C ASP A 97 11.50 15.43 -1.20
N GLN A 98 10.77 15.06 -2.25
CA GLN A 98 10.31 16.01 -3.28
C GLN A 98 8.85 16.43 -3.09
N LEU A 99 8.01 15.54 -2.57
CA LEU A 99 6.56 15.77 -2.46
C LEU A 99 6.08 15.97 -1.02
N GLU A 100 7.00 15.94 -0.04
CA GLU A 100 6.73 16.18 1.38
C GLU A 100 5.54 15.36 1.91
N VAL A 101 5.43 14.10 1.48
CA VAL A 101 4.33 13.23 1.91
C VAL A 101 4.32 13.01 3.41
N ASN A 102 3.13 12.79 3.96
CA ASN A 102 2.93 12.52 5.37
C ASN A 102 3.48 11.14 5.76
N VAL A 103 4.73 11.13 6.23
CA VAL A 103 5.41 9.93 6.73
C VAL A 103 4.81 9.38 8.04
N LYS A 104 3.99 10.16 8.75
CA LYS A 104 3.28 9.74 9.98
C LYS A 104 1.94 9.07 9.69
N TYR A 105 1.55 8.95 8.42
CA TYR A 105 0.32 8.28 8.05
C TYR A 105 0.31 6.84 8.58
N ALA A 106 -0.83 6.47 9.16
CA ALA A 106 -1.07 5.14 9.70
C ALA A 106 -2.44 4.66 9.26
N ALA A 107 -2.53 3.38 8.88
CA ALA A 107 -3.74 2.80 8.35
C ALA A 107 -3.94 1.37 8.86
N ASP A 108 -5.20 0.99 8.99
CA ASP A 108 -5.57 -0.38 9.28
C ASP A 108 -5.41 -1.24 8.02
N LEU A 109 -4.41 -2.13 8.06
CA LEU A 109 -4.20 -3.11 7.01
C LEU A 109 -4.75 -4.47 7.46
N HIS A 110 -5.44 -5.12 6.55
CA HIS A 110 -6.02 -6.45 6.76
C HIS A 110 -5.11 -7.49 6.12
N GLU A 111 -4.45 -8.30 6.95
CA GLU A 111 -3.62 -9.40 6.47
C GLU A 111 -4.37 -10.72 6.47
N PHE A 112 -4.53 -11.29 5.27
CA PHE A 112 -5.12 -12.61 5.10
C PHE A 112 -4.07 -13.70 5.27
N HIS A 113 -4.21 -14.50 6.32
CA HIS A 113 -3.35 -15.65 6.60
C HIS A 113 -4.06 -16.95 6.24
N PHE A 114 -3.81 -17.47 5.05
CA PHE A 114 -4.43 -18.71 4.54
C PHE A 114 -4.16 -19.98 5.38
N ARG A 115 -3.24 -19.94 6.35
CA ARG A 115 -2.78 -21.13 7.09
C ARG A 115 -3.12 -21.17 8.59
N LYS A 116 -3.89 -20.21 9.12
CA LYS A 116 -4.19 -20.13 10.58
C LYS A 116 -5.69 -20.16 10.86
N LYS A 117 -6.07 -20.64 12.07
CA LYS A 117 -7.47 -20.66 12.57
C LYS A 117 -8.13 -19.28 12.58
N ASN A 118 -7.34 -18.21 12.64
CA ASN A 118 -7.81 -16.82 12.52
C ASN A 118 -7.36 -16.29 11.15
N PRO A 119 -8.26 -16.24 10.15
CA PRO A 119 -7.89 -15.97 8.76
C PRO A 119 -7.52 -14.51 8.51
N ILE A 120 -7.96 -13.59 9.36
CA ILE A 120 -7.75 -12.14 9.20
C ILE A 120 -7.12 -11.59 10.46
N ARG A 121 -6.01 -10.88 10.30
CA ARG A 121 -5.45 -10.00 11.34
C ARG A 121 -5.61 -8.56 10.86
N GLN A 122 -6.38 -7.79 11.62
CA GLN A 122 -6.40 -6.34 11.49
C GLN A 122 -5.26 -5.80 12.36
N ARG A 123 -4.37 -5.03 11.75
CA ARG A 123 -3.31 -4.32 12.47
C ARG A 123 -3.13 -2.95 11.84
N THR A 124 -3.03 -1.95 12.69
CA THR A 124 -2.67 -0.60 12.27
C THR A 124 -1.17 -0.59 11.99
N PHE A 125 -0.79 -0.14 10.79
CA PHE A 125 0.59 0.04 10.38
C PHE A 125 0.84 1.50 10.08
N SER A 126 1.91 2.05 10.65
CA SER A 126 2.51 3.29 10.14
C SER A 126 3.39 3.00 8.92
N CYS A 127 3.69 4.02 8.12
CA CYS A 127 4.68 3.90 7.04
C CYS A 127 6.02 3.35 7.56
N ARG A 128 6.43 3.78 8.76
CA ARG A 128 7.65 3.31 9.44
C ARG A 128 7.59 1.83 9.77
N ASP A 129 6.50 1.37 10.40
CA ASP A 129 6.33 -0.05 10.75
C ASP A 129 6.33 -0.94 9.50
N LEU A 130 5.68 -0.48 8.44
CA LEU A 130 5.61 -1.20 7.18
C LEU A 130 6.99 -1.30 6.52
N ALA A 131 7.77 -0.21 6.49
CA ALA A 131 9.13 -0.21 5.96
C ALA A 131 10.06 -1.15 6.75
N TYR A 132 9.93 -1.15 8.09
CA TYR A 132 10.66 -2.07 8.96
C TYR A 132 10.32 -3.53 8.66
N GLU A 133 9.03 -3.88 8.52
CA GLU A 133 8.62 -5.25 8.18
C GLU A 133 9.06 -5.70 6.79
N LYS A 134 9.28 -4.77 5.86
CA LYS A 134 9.85 -5.03 4.54
C LYS A 134 11.39 -5.05 4.53
N GLY A 135 12.05 -4.74 5.64
CA GLY A 135 13.51 -4.67 5.73
C GLY A 135 14.13 -3.47 5.02
N MET A 136 13.35 -2.42 4.74
CA MET A 136 13.80 -1.20 4.06
C MET A 136 14.39 -0.22 5.09
N MET A 137 15.53 -0.59 5.68
CA MET A 137 16.11 0.15 6.82
C MET A 137 16.52 1.59 6.48
N GLU A 138 17.06 1.82 5.28
CA GLU A 138 17.42 3.17 4.81
C GLU A 138 16.20 4.10 4.78
N LEU A 139 15.04 3.57 4.39
CA LEU A 139 13.79 4.31 4.39
C LEU A 139 13.25 4.56 5.80
N VAL A 140 13.46 3.61 6.74
CA VAL A 140 13.11 3.82 8.15
C VAL A 140 13.92 4.98 8.73
N ASP A 141 15.22 5.00 8.45
CA ASP A 141 16.12 6.09 8.88
C ASP A 141 15.68 7.42 8.28
N LEU A 142 15.33 7.45 6.99
CA LEU A 142 14.80 8.64 6.32
C LEU A 142 13.50 9.14 6.99
N ILE A 143 12.54 8.25 7.23
CA ILE A 143 11.29 8.59 7.92
C ILE A 143 11.54 9.17 9.32
N ASP A 144 12.49 8.60 10.07
CA ASP A 144 12.84 9.07 11.40
C ASP A 144 13.47 10.48 11.35
N ILE A 145 14.38 10.74 10.40
CA ILE A 145 14.97 12.07 10.17
C ILE A 145 13.90 13.10 9.80
N THR A 146 13.01 12.79 8.85
CA THR A 146 11.94 13.71 8.41
C THR A 146 10.97 14.02 9.57
N ASN A 147 10.71 13.04 10.43
CA ASN A 147 9.85 13.23 11.60
C ASN A 147 10.42 14.19 12.64
N GLU A 148 11.74 14.16 12.84
CA GLU A 148 12.46 15.04 13.77
C GLU A 148 12.52 16.48 13.26
N GLN A 149 12.81 16.69 11.98
CA GLN A 149 12.84 18.02 11.36
C GLN A 149 11.50 18.76 11.49
N PHE A 150 10.38 18.02 11.45
CA PHE A 150 9.05 18.59 11.64
C PHE A 150 8.81 19.12 13.07
N LEU A 151 9.55 18.66 14.06
CA LEU A 151 9.42 19.11 15.45
C LEU A 151 10.15 20.45 15.68
N GLU A 152 11.32 20.65 15.07
CA GLU A 152 12.12 21.87 15.27
C GLU A 152 11.45 23.13 14.73
N ILE A 153 10.77 23.04 13.58
CA ILE A 153 10.07 24.19 12.96
C ILE A 153 8.96 24.73 13.88
N ARG A 154 8.31 23.87 14.68
CA ARG A 154 7.24 24.30 15.59
C ARG A 154 7.72 25.05 16.83
N PHE A 155 9.00 24.93 17.19
CA PHE A 155 9.56 25.62 18.37
C PHE A 155 10.27 26.95 18.03
N SER A 156 10.47 27.25 16.74
CA SER A 156 11.21 28.44 16.28
C SER A 156 10.33 29.69 16.02
N THR A 157 9.01 29.59 16.16
CA THR A 157 8.07 30.73 15.97
C THR A 157 7.67 31.36 17.32
N LYS A 158 8.64 31.94 18.03
CA LYS A 158 8.40 32.82 19.19
C LYS A 158 9.19 34.11 19.09
#